data_AF-A0A9E5DD16-F1
#
_entry.id   AF-A0A9E5DD16-F1
#
_cell.length_a   1.000
_cell.length_b   1.000
_cell.length_c   1.000
_cell.angle_alpha   90.00
_cell.angle_beta   90.00
_cell.angle_gamma   90.00
#
_symmetry.space_group_name_H-M   'P 1'
#
loop_
_entity.id
_entity.type
_entity.pdbx_description
1 polymer ?
#
loop_
_entity_poly.entity_id
_entity_poly.type
_entity_poly.pdbx_seq_one_letter_code
_entity_poly.pdbx_strand_id
1 'polypeptide(L)'
;MDGSRLKYRVEVRSAGGIERYGPFNEQKAREFFEVEESLGETARILQLEEGIREAWRVVSGCGDWGGDGEEPYGVQGTTAPQ
;
A
#
# COMPACT_ATOMS: atom_id res chain seq x y z
N MET A 1 12.12 1.38 -25.80
CA MET A 1 12.64 0.94 -24.49
C MET A 1 11.90 1.77 -23.48
N ASP A 2 10.73 1.27 -23.11
CA ASP A 2 9.72 1.98 -22.34
C ASP A 2 10.28 2.21 -20.94
N GLY A 3 10.64 3.47 -20.68
CA GLY A 3 11.03 3.95 -19.36
C GLY A 3 9.85 3.80 -18.41
N SER A 4 9.65 2.58 -17.94
CA SER A 4 8.65 2.21 -16.95
C SER A 4 8.97 3.01 -15.71
N ARG A 5 8.33 4.17 -15.57
CA ARG A 5 8.47 5.05 -14.42
C ARG A 5 8.22 4.17 -13.21
N LEU A 6 9.23 4.06 -12.34
CA LEU A 6 9.17 3.25 -11.13
C LEU A 6 8.15 3.91 -10.19
N LYS A 7 6.89 3.54 -10.36
CA LYS A 7 5.72 4.14 -9.71
C LYS A 7 5.07 3.19 -8.71
N TYR A 8 5.60 2.00 -8.53
CA TYR A 8 4.98 0.99 -7.68
C TYR A 8 5.84 0.76 -6.44
N ARG A 9 5.19 0.48 -5.32
CA ARG A 9 5.82 0.08 -4.06
C ARG A 9 5.04 -1.10 -3.52
N VAL A 10 5.70 -2.04 -2.87
CA VAL A 10 5.03 -3.10 -2.12
C VAL A 10 5.24 -2.83 -0.64
N GLU A 11 4.16 -2.88 0.14
CA GLU A 11 4.20 -2.87 1.59
C GLU A 11 3.90 -4.27 2.11
N VAL A 12 4.70 -4.74 3.07
CA VAL A 12 4.52 -6.04 3.73
C VAL A 12 4.38 -5.79 5.22
N ARG A 13 3.34 -6.37 5.81
CA ARG A 13 3.05 -6.27 7.24
C ARG A 13 3.63 -7.49 7.92
N SER A 14 4.66 -7.26 8.72
CA SER A 14 5.32 -8.26 9.56
C SER A 14 5.06 -7.96 11.04
N ALA A 15 5.41 -8.90 11.93
CA ALA A 15 5.23 -8.76 13.38
C ALA A 15 5.93 -7.51 13.97
N GLY A 16 6.97 -7.01 13.28
CA GLY A 16 7.73 -5.81 13.67
C GLY A 16 7.25 -4.49 13.06
N GLY A 17 6.27 -4.49 12.16
CA GLY A 17 5.78 -3.28 11.49
C GLY A 17 5.51 -3.44 10.00
N ILE A 18 5.48 -2.32 9.27
CA ILE A 18 5.24 -2.28 7.82
C ILE A 18 6.58 -2.03 7.11
N GLU A 19 7.02 -3.03 6.35
CA GLU A 19 8.19 -2.97 5.48
C GLU A 19 7.78 -2.43 4.11
N ARG A 20 8.63 -1.59 3.50
CA ARG A 20 8.34 -0.88 2.24
C ARG A 20 9.41 -1.20 1.21
N TYR A 21 9.02 -1.85 0.12
CA TYR A 21 9.89 -2.26 -0.97
C TYR A 21 9.60 -1.46 -2.24
N GLY A 22 10.64 -0.92 -2.87
CA GLY A 22 10.55 -0.19 -4.13
C GLY A 22 11.41 1.09 -4.13
N PRO A 23 11.24 1.96 -5.15
CA PRO A 23 10.20 1.92 -6.17
C PRO A 23 10.47 0.89 -7.29
N PHE A 24 9.40 0.29 -7.81
CA PHE A 24 9.37 -0.75 -8.83
C PHE A 24 8.56 -0.34 -10.05
N ASN A 25 8.73 -1.07 -11.16
CA ASN A 25 7.76 -1.09 -12.24
C ASN A 25 6.58 -2.01 -11.88
N GLU A 26 5.50 -1.96 -12.67
CA GLU A 26 4.28 -2.74 -12.41
C GLU A 26 4.54 -4.25 -12.37
N GLN A 27 5.27 -4.78 -13.36
CA GLN A 27 5.57 -6.21 -13.47
C GLN A 27 6.32 -6.70 -12.23
N LYS A 28 7.39 -6.00 -11.84
CA LYS A 28 8.24 -6.34 -10.71
C LYS A 28 7.49 -6.25 -9.37
N ALA A 29 6.64 -5.23 -9.21
CA ALA A 29 5.82 -5.10 -8.01
C ALA A 29 4.81 -6.24 -7.87
N ARG A 30 4.22 -6.67 -9.00
CA ARG A 30 3.29 -7.79 -9.05
C ARG A 30 3.98 -9.12 -8.78
N GLU A 31 5.14 -9.36 -9.38
CA GLU A 31 5.95 -10.56 -9.10
C GLU A 31 6.31 -10.65 -7.61
N PHE A 32 6.74 -9.53 -7.00
CA PHE A 32 7.06 -9.51 -5.57
C PHE A 32 5.82 -9.79 -4.71
N PHE A 33 4.70 -9.11 -4.98
CA PHE A 33 3.45 -9.31 -4.25
C PHE A 33 2.96 -10.77 -4.31
N GLU A 34 3.06 -11.42 -5.47
CA GLU A 34 2.65 -12.82 -5.64
C GLU A 34 3.50 -13.78 -4.78
N VAL A 35 4.79 -13.48 -4.61
CA VAL A 35 5.66 -14.25 -3.71
C VAL A 35 5.22 -14.10 -2.25
N GLU A 36 5.03 -12.87 -1.77
CA GLU A 36 4.62 -12.62 -0.39
C GLU A 36 3.22 -13.19 -0.08
N GLU A 37 2.29 -13.08 -1.03
CA GLU A 37 0.95 -13.70 -0.93
C GLU A 37 1.06 -15.23 -0.80
N SER A 38 1.93 -15.86 -1.60
CA SER A 38 2.15 -17.31 -1.55
C SER A 38 2.80 -17.77 -0.23
N LEU A 39 3.60 -16.91 0.41
CA LEU A 39 4.14 -17.12 1.74
C LEU A 39 3.09 -16.96 2.85
N GLY A 40 1.87 -16.51 2.51
CA GLY A 40 0.80 -16.22 3.46
C GLY A 40 1.02 -14.91 4.23
N GLU A 41 1.90 -14.05 3.74
CA GLU A 41 2.20 -12.76 4.35
C GLU A 41 1.15 -11.71 3.93
N THR A 42 0.97 -10.72 4.80
CA THR A 42 0.03 -9.63 4.54
C THR A 42 0.75 -8.57 3.72
N ALA A 43 0.50 -8.52 2.41
CA ALA A 43 1.18 -7.64 1.46
C ALA A 43 0.18 -6.70 0.75
N ARG A 44 0.63 -5.54 0.25
CA ARG A 44 -0.15 -4.66 -0.62
C ARG A 44 0.71 -3.90 -1.60
N ILE A 45 0.22 -3.71 -2.82
CA ILE A 45 0.85 -2.90 -3.86
C ILE A 45 0.28 -1.50 -3.79
N LEU A 46 1.15 -0.50 -3.77
CA LEU A 46 0.81 0.91 -3.89
C LEU A 46 1.33 1.46 -5.22
N GLN A 47 0.55 2.30 -5.86
CA GLN A 47 0.93 3.07 -7.04
C GLN A 47 1.05 4.55 -6.67
N LEU A 48 2.14 5.17 -7.10
CA LEU A 48 2.39 6.60 -6.99
C LEU A 48 1.52 7.34 -8.02
N GLU A 49 0.58 8.13 -7.52
CA GLU A 49 -0.19 9.07 -8.33
C GLU A 49 0.60 10.36 -8.51
N GLU A 50 0.82 10.74 -9.76
CA GLU A 50 1.48 11.99 -10.10
C GLU A 50 0.43 13.10 -10.22
N GLY A 51 0.21 13.78 -9.09
CA GLY A 51 -0.64 14.97 -8.98
C GLY A 51 0.08 16.14 -8.31
N ILE A 52 -0.68 17.09 -7.78
CA ILE A 52 -0.16 18.26 -7.03
C ILE A 52 0.55 17.83 -5.72
N ARG A 53 0.28 16.61 -5.24
CA ARG A 53 0.94 15.97 -4.10
C ARG A 53 1.28 14.53 -4.45
N GLU A 54 2.45 14.06 -4.02
CA GLU A 54 2.83 12.65 -4.10
C GLU A 54 1.89 11.84 -3.19
N ALA A 55 0.97 11.10 -3.79
CA ALA A 55 0.03 10.22 -3.09
C ALA A 55 0.27 8.77 -3.52
N TRP A 56 0.31 7.86 -2.55
CA TRP A 56 0.42 6.43 -2.79
C TRP A 56 -0.94 5.78 -2.61
N ARG A 57 -1.52 5.28 -3.69
CA ARG A 57 -2.82 4.60 -3.69
C ARG A 57 -2.63 3.10 -3.69
N VAL A 58 -3.34 2.38 -2.81
CA VAL A 58 -3.36 0.91 -2.83
C VAL A 58 -4.09 0.42 -4.07
N VAL A 59 -3.43 -0.43 -4.87
CA VAL A 59 -3.99 -1.00 -6.11
C VAL A 59 -4.25 -2.50 -6.01
N SER A 60 -3.58 -3.19 -5.08
CA SER A 60 -3.80 -4.60 -4.77
C SER A 60 -3.40 -4.87 -3.33
N GLY A 61 -4.04 -5.83 -2.66
CA GLY A 61 -3.74 -6.18 -1.27
C GLY A 61 -4.18 -7.59 -0.94
N CYS A 62 -3.41 -8.26 -0.08
CA CYS A 62 -3.70 -9.57 0.50
C CYS A 62 -3.44 -9.53 2.01
N GLY A 63 -4.16 -10.37 2.74
CA GLY A 63 -4.11 -10.45 4.20
C GLY A 63 -4.91 -9.36 4.90
N ASP A 64 -5.00 -9.48 6.23
CA ASP A 64 -5.70 -8.51 7.06
C ASP A 64 -4.77 -7.33 7.39
N TRP A 65 -5.05 -6.19 6.77
CA TRP A 65 -4.36 -4.94 7.08
C TRP A 65 -4.98 -4.21 8.29
N GLY A 66 -6.00 -4.80 8.92
CA GLY A 66 -6.76 -4.20 10.02
C GLY A 66 -7.46 -2.94 9.52
N GLY A 67 -8.64 -3.14 8.91
CA GLY A 67 -9.54 -2.10 8.38
C GLY A 67 -9.10 -0.65 8.50
N ASP A 68 -8.17 -0.21 7.65
CA ASP A 68 -8.15 1.18 7.21
C ASP A 68 -9.23 1.25 6.14
N GLY A 69 -10.48 1.28 6.63
CA GLY A 69 -11.54 1.90 5.86
C GLY A 69 -11.03 3.29 5.54
N GLU A 70 -10.87 3.56 4.25
CA GLU A 70 -11.03 4.90 3.75
C GLU A 70 -12.35 5.42 4.35
N GLU A 71 -12.27 6.17 5.44
CA GLU A 71 -13.24 7.22 5.70
C GLU A 71 -12.77 8.39 4.83
N PRO A 72 -13.30 8.57 3.62
CA PRO A 72 -13.12 9.84 2.96
C PRO A 72 -13.88 10.88 3.79
N TYR A 73 -13.21 12.00 4.06
CA TYR A 73 -13.73 13.22 4.68
C TYR A 73 -13.75 13.23 6.21
N GLY A 74 -12.83 14.04 6.77
CA GLY A 74 -12.74 14.26 8.20
C GLY A 74 -13.99 14.90 8.80
N VAL A 75 -14.29 14.48 10.02
CA VAL A 75 -14.84 15.34 11.07
C VAL A 75 -14.15 14.92 12.37
N GLN A 76 -13.50 15.89 13.01
CA GLN A 76 -13.13 15.81 14.42
C GLN A 76 -14.41 15.64 15.23
N GLY A 77 -14.72 14.42 15.65
CA GLY A 77 -15.76 14.14 16.65
C GLY A 77 -15.22 14.45 18.05
N THR A 78 -15.19 15.72 18.44
CA THR A 78 -15.11 16.08 19.86
C THR A 78 -16.44 15.73 20.55
N THR A 79 -16.42 14.88 21.59
CA THR A 79 -17.24 15.09 22.81
C THR A 79 -16.89 14.10 23.93
N ALA A 80 -16.93 14.67 25.14
CA ALA A 80 -16.41 14.30 26.45
C ALA A 80 -16.92 12.98 27.10
N PRO A 81 -16.24 12.49 28.15
CA PRO A 81 -16.68 11.35 28.97
C PRO A 81 -17.82 11.73 29.94
N GLN A 82 -18.64 10.74 30.29
CA GLN A 82 -19.59 10.78 31.41
C GLN A 82 -18.91 10.36 32.71
#